data_AF-A0A925N128-F1
#
_entry.id   AF-A0A925N128-F1
#
_cell.length_a   1.000
_cell.length_b   1.000
_cell.length_c   1.000
_cell.angle_alpha   90.00
_cell.angle_beta   90.00
_cell.angle_gamma   90.00
#
_symmetry.space_group_name_H-M   'P 1'
#
loop_
_entity.id
_entity.type
_entity.pdbx_description
1 polymer ?
#
loop_
_entity_poly.entity_id
_entity_poly.type
_entity_poly.pdbx_seq_one_letter_code
_entity_poly.pdbx_strand_id
1 'polypeptide(L)' 'VARGDVRGLSVGYRVRAARGEGPRELIELALVEVSLVARPMQPLARVHALEAECDRSCECEESRSRR' A
#
# COMPACT_ATOMS: atom_id res chain seq x y z
N VAL A 1 18.80 1.41 -8.70
CA VAL A 1 17.44 0.92 -8.99
C VAL A 1 17.03 1.54 -10.31
N ALA A 2 16.77 0.75 -11.36
CA ALA A 2 16.37 1.30 -12.65
C ALA A 2 14.92 1.78 -12.59
N ARG A 3 14.51 2.62 -13.55
CA ARG A 3 13.14 3.13 -13.62
C ARG A 3 12.18 1.94 -13.85
N GLY A 4 11.26 1.69 -12.91
CA GLY A 4 10.33 0.55 -12.95
C GLY A 4 10.76 -0.70 -12.17
N ASP A 5 11.91 -0.67 -11.48
CA ASP A 5 12.34 -1.75 -10.58
C ASP A 5 11.68 -1.70 -9.19
N VAL A 6 11.00 -0.60 -8.86
CA VAL A 6 10.27 -0.46 -7.59
C VAL A 6 8.85 -1.02 -7.78
N ARG A 7 8.69 -2.32 -7.53
CA ARG A 7 7.41 -3.05 -7.73
C ARG A 7 6.79 -3.58 -6.45
N GLY A 8 7.49 -3.45 -5.33
CA GLY A 8 7.06 -3.89 -4.02
C GLY A 8 6.35 -2.80 -3.24
N LEU A 9 5.59 -3.22 -2.23
CA LEU A 9 4.92 -2.34 -1.26
C LEU A 9 5.47 -2.60 0.14
N SER A 10 5.61 -1.54 0.92
CA SER A 10 5.73 -1.60 2.37
C SER A 10 4.53 -0.92 3.00
N VAL A 11 4.04 -1.50 4.10
CA VAL A 11 2.86 -1.03 4.83
C VAL A 11 3.28 -0.79 6.28
N GLY A 12 3.27 0.48 6.70
CA GLY A 12 3.48 0.87 8.08
C GLY A 12 2.14 0.93 8.80
N TYR A 13 1.97 0.14 9.87
CA TYR A 13 0.73 0.09 10.65
C TYR A 13 0.98 -0.06 12.14
N ARG A 14 -0.01 0.30 12.95
CA ARG A 14 -0.05 0.00 14.38
C ARG A 14 -1.12 -1.05 14.66
N VAL A 15 -0.76 -2.09 15.40
CA VAL A 15 -1.67 -3.16 15.80
C VAL A 15 -2.55 -2.67 16.95
N ARG A 16 -3.87 -2.81 16.80
CA ARG A 16 -4.85 -2.55 17.87
C ARG A 16 -5.36 -3.86 18.47
N ALA A 17 -5.64 -4.85 17.63
CA ALA A 17 -6.06 -6.18 18.04
C ALA A 17 -5.40 -7.26 17.16
N ALA A 18 -4.93 -8.33 17.80
CA ALA A 18 -4.33 -9.48 17.14
C ALA A 18 -4.35 -10.72 18.04
N ARG A 19 -4.29 -11.92 17.46
CA ARG A 19 -4.35 -13.20 18.18
C ARG A 19 -3.37 -14.23 17.60
N GLY A 20 -3.09 -15.27 18.40
CA GLY A 20 -2.17 -16.37 18.03
C GLY A 20 -0.69 -16.01 18.16
N GLU A 21 0.15 -17.05 18.10
CA GLU A 21 1.61 -16.95 18.05
C GLU A 21 2.12 -17.79 16.87
N GLY A 22 2.68 -17.12 15.84
CA GLY A 22 3.42 -17.76 14.74
C GLY A 22 2.65 -18.77 13.87
N PRO A 23 1.69 -18.35 13.01
CA PRO A 23 1.44 -16.98 12.58
C PRO A 23 0.51 -16.22 13.53
N ARG A 24 0.75 -14.92 13.62
CA ARG A 24 -0.14 -13.98 14.31
C ARG A 24 -1.18 -13.46 13.33
N GLU A 25 -2.45 -13.56 13.69
CA GLU A 25 -3.54 -12.95 12.94
C GLU A 25 -3.76 -11.51 13.41
N LEU A 26 -3.77 -10.58 12.47
CA LEU A 26 -3.97 -9.15 12.70
C LEU A 26 -5.45 -8.82 12.43
N ILE A 27 -6.21 -8.52 13.50
CA ILE A 27 -7.67 -8.33 13.42
C ILE A 27 -8.00 -6.86 13.15
N GLU A 28 -7.34 -5.94 13.85
CA GLU A 28 -7.54 -4.50 13.67
C GLU A 28 -6.21 -3.76 13.64
N LEU A 29 -6.05 -2.95 12.59
CA LEU A 29 -4.84 -2.18 12.31
C LEU A 29 -5.19 -0.72 12.03
N ALA A 30 -4.40 0.19 12.60
CA ALA A 30 -4.37 1.58 12.15
C ALA A 30 -3.28 1.73 11.09
N LEU A 31 -3.67 1.97 9.85
CA LEU A 31 -2.74 2.23 8.75
C LEU A 31 -2.10 3.61 8.94
N VAL A 32 -0.77 3.65 8.89
CA VAL A 32 -0.01 4.90 9.05
C VAL A 32 0.54 5.36 7.71
N GLU A 33 1.15 4.46 6.94
CA GLU A 33 1.76 4.79 5.66
C GLU A 33 1.81 3.61 4.70
N VAL A 34 1.88 3.94 3.41
CA VAL A 34 2.05 2.98 2.32
C VAL A 34 3.12 3.53 1.38
N SER A 35 4.15 2.74 1.09
CA SER A 35 5.30 3.17 0.30
C SER A 35 5.75 2.12 -0.71
N LEU A 36 6.25 2.60 -1.87
CA LEU A 36 6.83 1.74 -2.88
C LEU A 36 8.29 1.41 -2.53
N VAL A 37 8.65 0.13 -2.62
CA VAL A 37 9.98 -0.37 -2.25
C VAL A 37 10.55 -1.32 -3.29
N ALA A 38 11.87 -1.34 -3.43
CA ALA A 38 12.57 -2.25 -4.35
C ALA A 38 12.70 -3.68 -3.78
N ARG A 39 12.65 -3.84 -2.45
CA ARG A 39 12.79 -5.12 -1.75
C ARG A 39 11.63 -5.29 -0.74
N PRO A 40 10.48 -5.83 -1.15
CA PRO A 40 9.34 -5.99 -0.27
C PRO A 40 9.53 -7.17 0.70
N MET A 41 8.95 -7.10 1.90
CA MET A 41 8.91 -8.24 2.84
C MET A 41 8.08 -9.41 2.33
N GLN A 42 7.18 -9.17 1.38
CA GLN A 42 6.43 -10.19 0.64
C GLN A 42 7.00 -10.28 -0.78
N PRO A 43 7.83 -11.29 -1.11
CA PRO A 43 8.54 -11.35 -2.40
C PRO A 43 7.62 -11.34 -3.63
N LEU A 44 6.39 -11.83 -3.47
CA LEU A 44 5.39 -11.90 -4.53
C LEU A 44 4.46 -10.68 -4.57
N ALA A 45 4.61 -9.70 -3.68
CA ALA A 45 3.81 -8.47 -3.74
C ALA A 45 4.07 -7.73 -5.06
N ARG A 46 3.00 -7.29 -5.72
CA ARG A 46 3.03 -6.52 -6.96
C ARG A 46 2.07 -5.35 -6.83
N VAL A 47 2.45 -4.21 -7.39
CA VAL A 47 1.57 -3.04 -7.53
C VAL A 47 1.15 -2.94 -8.99
N HIS A 48 -0.16 -2.86 -9.21
CA HIS A 48 -0.75 -2.63 -10.52
C HIS A 48 -1.44 -1.26 -10.50
N ALA A 49 -1.10 -0.41 -11.46
CA ALA A 49 -1.89 0.78 -11.72
C ALA A 49 -3.16 0.35 -12.47
N LEU A 50 -4.32 0.71 -11.93
CA LEU A 50 -5.59 0.56 -12.60
C LEU A 50 -5.99 1.94 -13.14
N GLU A 51 -6.55 1.99 -14.34
CA GLU A 51 -7.21 3.18 -14.83
C GLU A 51 -8.45 3.39 -13.95
N ALA A 52 -8.48 4.49 -13.21
CA ALA A 52 -9.63 4.81 -12.38
C ALA A 52 -10.81 5.16 -13.30
N GLU A 53 -11.82 4.30 -13.34
CA GLU A 53 -13.16 4.80 -13.60
C GLU A 53 -13.48 5.74 -12.45
N CYS A 54 -13.66 7.02 -12.78
CA CYS A 54 -13.93 8.09 -11.84
C CYS A 54 -15.28 7.83 -11.16
N ASP A 55 -15.28 7.04 -10.10
CA ASP A 55 -16.39 7.00 -9.17
C ASP A 55 -16.31 8.27 -8.31
N ARG A 56 -17.33 9.13 -8.42
CA ARG A 56 -17.35 10.53 -7.93
C ARG A 56 -17.47 10.64 -6.40
N SER A 57 -17.12 9.58 -5.68
CA SER A 57 -17.20 9.49 -4.23
C SER A 57 -15.85 9.69 -3.52
N CYS A 58 -14.74 9.68 -4.27
CA CYS A 58 -13.41 9.97 -3.73
C CYS A 58 -13.00 11.38 -4.18
N GLU A 59 -13.12 12.38 -3.29
CA GLU A 59 -12.54 13.71 -3.52
C GLU A 59 -11.02 13.56 -3.71
N CYS A 60 -10.57 13.73 -4.94
CA CYS A 60 -9.17 13.73 -5.32
C CYS A 60 -8.70 15.18 -5.39
N GLU A 61 -8.40 15.76 -4.22
CA GLU A 61 -7.56 16.94 -4.16
C GLU A 61 -6.13 16.55 -4.56
N GLU A 62 -5.53 17.38 -5.42
CA GLU A 62 -4.13 17.31 -5.89
C GLU A 62 -3.81 16.30 -7.01
N SER A 63 -4.24 16.59 -8.24
CA SER A 63 -3.44 16.19 -9.43
C SER A 63 -3.65 16.98 -10.72
N ARG A 64 -4.58 17.95 -10.81
CA ARG A 64 -4.72 18.78 -12.03
C ARG A 64 -3.68 19.91 -12.18
N SER A 65 -2.62 19.91 -11.38
CA SER A 65 -1.61 20.99 -11.35
C SER A 65 -0.39 20.77 -12.26
N ARG A 66 -0.25 19.63 -12.93
CA ARG A 66 0.86 19.44 -13.90
C ARG A 66 0.35 18.83 -15.19
N ARG A 67 0.22 19.69 -16.19
CA ARG A 67 0.30 19.37 -17.62
C ARG A 67 1.48 18.44 -17.91
#